data_AF-A0A1X4HRV7-F1
#
_entry.id   AF-A0A1X4HRV7-F1
#
_cell.length_a   1.000
_cell.length_b   1.000
_cell.length_c   1.000
_cell.angle_alpha   90.00
_cell.angle_beta   90.00
_cell.angle_gamma   90.00
#
_symmetry.space_group_name_H-M   'P 1'
#
loop_
_entity.id
_entity.type
_entity.pdbx_description
1 polymer ?
#
loop_
_entity_poly.entity_id
_entity_poly.type
_entity_poly.pdbx_seq_one_letter_code
_entity_poly.pdbx_strand_id
1 'polypeptide(L)'
;GSAACRAAVAANGAPFTAWDDLRVAGVAGRDRQRIPDGRLCSGGLPAYRGLDLARTDWPATRVGPGGALPMTYVSTIPHTGT
;
A
#
# COMPACT_ATOMS: atom_id res chain seq x y z
N GLY A 1 -11.29 -13.51 3.82
CA GLY A 1 -10.39 -12.72 2.94
C GLY A 1 -10.34 -13.31 1.55
N SER A 2 -10.13 -12.50 0.50
CA SER A 2 -9.99 -12.97 -0.88
C SER A 2 -8.74 -13.85 -1.08
N ALA A 3 -8.60 -14.49 -2.24
CA ALA A 3 -7.40 -15.27 -2.57
C ALA A 3 -6.13 -14.39 -2.56
N ALA A 4 -6.19 -13.20 -3.15
CA ALA A 4 -5.12 -12.21 -3.07
C ALA A 4 -4.75 -11.85 -1.63
N CYS A 5 -5.71 -11.55 -0.74
CA CYS A 5 -5.41 -11.19 0.65
C CYS A 5 -4.74 -12.34 1.42
N ARG A 6 -5.18 -13.59 1.20
CA ARG A 6 -4.54 -14.76 1.82
C ARG A 6 -3.11 -14.95 1.35
N ALA A 7 -2.87 -14.80 0.03
CA ALA A 7 -1.53 -14.87 -0.54
C ALA A 7 -0.62 -13.76 0.00
N ALA A 8 -1.14 -12.53 0.14
CA ALA A 8 -0.42 -11.40 0.70
C ALA A 8 0.01 -11.66 2.14
N VAL A 9 -0.90 -12.12 3.02
CA VAL A 9 -0.56 -12.46 4.40
C VAL A 9 0.47 -13.60 4.47
N ALA A 10 0.32 -14.63 3.64
CA ALA A 10 1.28 -15.74 3.57
C ALA A 10 2.67 -15.27 3.13
N ALA A 11 2.74 -14.45 2.07
CA ALA A 11 3.99 -13.86 1.60
C ALA A 11 4.63 -12.95 2.67
N ASN A 12 3.80 -12.21 3.41
CA ASN A 12 4.23 -11.32 4.48
C ASN A 12 4.74 -12.06 5.73
N GLY A 13 4.21 -13.27 5.99
CA GLY A 13 4.51 -14.09 7.17
C GLY A 13 3.77 -13.68 8.44
N ALA A 14 3.04 -12.57 8.39
CA ALA A 14 2.23 -12.05 9.48
C ALA A 14 1.04 -11.23 8.91
N PRO A 15 -0.07 -11.11 9.65
CA PRO A 15 -1.19 -10.26 9.24
C PRO A 15 -0.78 -8.77 9.22
N PHE A 16 -1.47 -7.97 8.40
CA PHE A 16 -1.32 -6.52 8.35
C PHE A 16 -2.08 -5.87 9.52
N THR A 17 -1.60 -6.05 10.76
CA THR A 17 -2.24 -5.47 11.97
C THR A 17 -2.08 -3.96 12.00
N ALA A 18 -0.88 -3.47 11.70
CA ALA A 18 -0.58 -2.05 11.57
C ALA A 18 -0.86 -1.57 10.14
N TRP A 19 -2.12 -1.63 9.72
CA TRP A 19 -2.52 -1.25 8.35
C TRP A 19 -2.27 0.24 8.04
N ASP A 20 -2.16 1.08 9.07
CA ASP A 20 -1.91 2.53 9.02
C ASP A 20 -0.42 2.90 9.12
N ASP A 21 0.49 1.93 9.31
CA ASP A 21 1.93 2.15 9.52
C ASP A 21 2.79 1.83 8.27
N LEU A 22 2.19 1.84 7.08
CA LEU A 22 2.91 1.72 5.80
C LEU A 22 3.61 3.06 5.45
N ARG A 23 4.66 3.39 6.20
CA ARG A 23 5.38 4.68 6.08
C ARG A 23 6.90 4.53 6.05
N VAL A 24 7.55 5.36 5.24
CA VAL A 24 9.01 5.44 5.16
C VAL A 24 9.45 6.80 5.67
N ALA A 25 10.29 6.81 6.70
CA ALA A 25 10.80 8.06 7.28
C ALA A 25 11.89 8.71 6.41
N GLY A 26 12.01 10.03 6.45
CA GLY A 26 13.13 10.76 5.83
C GLY A 26 13.21 10.64 4.30
N VAL A 27 12.05 10.50 3.64
CA VAL A 27 11.97 10.44 2.16
C VAL A 27 12.24 11.81 1.55
N ALA A 28 11.66 12.88 2.10
CA ALA A 28 11.85 14.26 1.65
C ALA A 28 11.67 14.43 0.12
N GLY A 29 10.56 13.89 -0.42
CA GLY A 29 10.20 13.95 -1.84
C GLY A 29 11.05 13.08 -2.77
N ARG A 30 11.95 12.25 -2.22
CA ARG A 30 12.83 11.36 -3.00
C ARG A 30 12.26 9.95 -3.18
N ASP A 31 10.96 9.84 -3.43
CA ASP A 31 10.25 8.56 -3.44
C ASP A 31 10.90 7.56 -4.41
N ARG A 32 11.19 7.98 -5.64
CA ARG A 32 11.80 7.12 -6.67
C ARG A 32 13.22 6.66 -6.32
N GLN A 33 13.99 7.46 -5.57
CA GLN A 33 15.33 7.07 -5.15
C GLN A 33 15.30 6.17 -3.92
N ARG A 34 14.24 6.26 -3.11
CA ARG A 34 14.10 5.54 -1.84
C ARG A 34 13.38 4.21 -1.99
N ILE A 35 12.43 4.11 -2.91
CA ILE A 35 11.54 2.95 -3.06
C ILE A 35 11.90 2.22 -4.36
N PRO A 36 12.49 1.01 -4.28
CA PRO A 36 12.86 0.25 -5.47
C PRO A 36 11.66 -0.21 -6.30
N ASP A 37 11.87 -0.42 -7.59
CA ASP A 37 10.87 -1.08 -8.45
C ASP A 37 10.44 -2.44 -7.89
N GLY A 38 9.16 -2.76 -8.07
CA GLY A 38 8.55 -3.96 -7.50
C GLY A 38 8.35 -3.89 -5.98
N ARG A 39 8.64 -2.76 -5.33
CA ARG A 39 8.41 -2.54 -3.88
C ARG A 39 7.58 -1.29 -3.56
N LEU A 40 6.89 -0.75 -4.56
CA LEU A 40 6.10 0.47 -4.43
C LEU A 40 4.94 0.28 -3.45
N CYS A 41 4.30 -0.89 -3.46
CA CYS A 41 3.13 -1.17 -2.62
C CYS A 41 3.51 -1.43 -1.16
N SER A 42 4.69 -1.99 -0.90
CA SER A 42 5.21 -2.16 0.47
C SER A 42 6.03 -0.97 0.99
N GLY A 43 6.39 -0.02 0.13
CA GLY A 43 7.39 1.00 0.47
C GLY A 43 8.77 0.41 0.78
N GLY A 44 9.06 -0.81 0.32
CA GLY A 44 10.29 -1.54 0.66
C GLY A 44 10.34 -2.11 2.07
N LEU A 45 9.24 -2.03 2.83
CA LEU A 45 9.17 -2.49 4.22
C LEU A 45 8.93 -4.01 4.28
N PRO A 46 9.77 -4.80 4.98
CA PRO A 46 9.63 -6.25 5.04
C PRO A 46 8.29 -6.75 5.62
N ALA A 47 7.68 -5.94 6.49
CA ALA A 47 6.39 -6.20 7.12
C ALA A 47 5.18 -5.94 6.22
N TYR A 48 5.41 -5.49 4.97
CA TYR A 48 4.36 -5.22 3.98
C TYR A 48 4.64 -5.86 2.62
N ARG A 49 5.68 -6.69 2.50
CA ARG A 49 6.13 -7.28 1.22
C ARG A 49 5.06 -8.08 0.48
N GLY A 50 4.05 -8.59 1.20
CA GLY A 50 2.92 -9.27 0.58
C GLY A 50 2.05 -8.37 -0.31
N LEU A 51 2.12 -7.05 -0.15
CA LEU A 51 1.41 -6.08 -0.98
C LEU A 51 2.04 -5.92 -2.38
N ASP A 52 3.29 -6.36 -2.56
CA ASP A 52 4.01 -6.28 -3.84
C ASP A 52 3.67 -7.42 -4.82
N LEU A 53 2.79 -8.36 -4.42
CA LEU A 53 2.43 -9.50 -5.26
C LEU A 53 1.70 -9.02 -6.55
N ALA A 54 2.33 -9.25 -7.70
CA ALA A 54 1.72 -9.02 -9.00
C ALA A 54 0.59 -10.05 -9.25
N ARG A 55 -0.65 -9.61 -9.08
CA ARG A 55 -1.85 -10.46 -9.22
C ARG A 55 -2.98 -9.70 -9.89
N THR A 56 -3.87 -10.44 -10.55
CA THR A 56 -5.05 -9.89 -11.26
C THR A 56 -6.33 -9.99 -10.43
N ASP A 57 -6.29 -10.57 -9.24
CA ASP A 57 -7.44 -10.85 -8.36
C ASP A 57 -7.42 -10.06 -7.05
N TRP A 58 -6.65 -8.96 -7.00
CA TRP A 58 -6.74 -7.99 -5.90
C TRP A 58 -8.16 -7.41 -5.85
N PRO A 59 -8.75 -7.24 -4.64
CA PRO A 59 -10.01 -6.51 -4.51
C PRO A 59 -9.87 -5.11 -5.12
N ALA A 60 -10.77 -4.74 -6.02
CA ALA A 60 -10.69 -3.50 -6.79
C ALA A 60 -11.97 -2.67 -6.64
N THR A 61 -11.80 -1.35 -6.62
CA THR A 61 -12.90 -0.39 -6.69
C THR A 61 -13.23 -0.11 -8.15
N ARG A 62 -14.50 -0.23 -8.54
CA ARG A 62 -14.94 0.17 -9.88
C ARG A 62 -14.91 1.70 -9.99
N VAL A 63 -14.23 2.22 -10.99
CA VAL A 63 -14.16 3.65 -11.31
C VAL A 63 -14.55 3.88 -12.77
N GLY A 64 -15.13 5.05 -13.05
CA GLY A 64 -15.49 5.47 -14.41
C GLY A 64 -14.45 6.46 -14.97
N PRO A 65 -14.08 6.38 -16.26
CA PRO A 65 -13.17 7.35 -16.87
C PRO A 65 -13.80 8.75 -16.94
N GLY A 66 -12.99 9.79 -16.78
CA GLY A 66 -13.39 11.19 -16.94
C GLY A 66 -14.28 11.77 -15.84
N GLY A 67 -14.71 10.97 -14.86
CA GLY A 67 -15.47 11.43 -13.70
C GLY A 67 -14.59 11.86 -12.53
N ALA A 68 -15.16 12.63 -11.61
CA ALA A 68 -14.53 12.90 -10.32
C ALA A 68 -14.56 11.63 -9.45
N LEU A 69 -13.41 11.23 -8.91
CA LEU A 69 -13.30 10.16 -7.92
C LEU A 69 -13.38 10.77 -6.52
N PRO A 70 -14.48 10.57 -5.76
CA PRO A 70 -14.49 10.93 -4.35
C PRO A 70 -13.46 10.06 -3.62
N MET A 71 -12.43 10.70 -3.05
CA MET A 71 -11.35 10.02 -2.34
C MET A 71 -11.42 10.34 -0.85
N THR A 72 -11.33 9.31 -0.02
CA THR A 72 -11.22 9.45 1.43
C THR A 72 -9.90 8.84 1.87
N TYR A 73 -9.11 9.60 2.63
CA TYR A 73 -7.89 9.13 3.28
C TYR A 73 -8.12 9.16 4.78
N VAL A 74 -8.11 7.98 5.42
CA VAL A 74 -8.29 7.86 6.87
C VAL A 74 -6.90 7.90 7.52
N SER A 75 -6.72 8.82 8.47
CA SER A 75 -5.53 8.86 9.31
C SER A 75 -5.90 8.68 10.77
N THR A 76 -5.18 7.81 11.47
CA THR A 76 -5.26 7.65 12.92
C THR A 76 -4.56 8.81 13.66
N ILE A 77 -3.59 9.45 13.01
CA ILE A 77 -2.84 10.60 13.53
C ILE A 77 -2.74 11.68 12.43
N PRO A 78 -3.36 12.86 12.59
CA PRO A 78 -3.34 13.90 11.56
C PRO A 78 -1.94 14.54 11.43
N HIS A 79 -1.53 14.82 10.19
CA HIS A 79 -0.27 15.46 9.85
C HIS A 79 -0.47 16.50 8.75
N THR A 80 0.39 17.53 8.74
CA THR A 80 0.45 18.50 7.65
C THR A 80 1.22 17.89 6.48
N GLY A 81 0.56 17.78 5.32
CA GLY A 81 1.19 17.48 4.03
C GLY A 81 1.71 18.74 3.33
N THR A 82 2.31 18.57 2.16
CA THR A 82 2.84 19.64 1.29
C THR A 82 2.15 19.66 -0.05
#